data_AF-C4GFG8-F1
#
_entry.id   AF-C4GFG8-F1
#
_cell.length_a   1.000
_cell.length_b   1.000
_cell.length_c   1.000
_cell.angle_alpha   90.00
_cell.angle_beta   90.00
_cell.angle_gamma   90.00
#
_symmetry.space_group_name_H-M   'P 1'
#
loop_
_entity.id
_entity.type
_entity.pdbx_description
1 polymer ?
#
loop_
_entity_poly.entity_id
_entity_poly.type
_entity_poly.pdbx_seq_one_letter_code
_entity_poly.pdbx_strand_id
1 'polypeptide(L)'
;MLLSSVSLLLGSAVKANLGCSTAETTGNLHISMCRLLFHYPKAACTFYGDSIMRLWHQTLIPQLPRAQLLGQHRECAALRGNGWGRPHATVNYVFTHSPYLLYAYHVLIMDEMQRRGYRPDPAWHDKNHRGNTCPPYADLAEEPIGSPIYAEHDDDYLAECLANLRSKGIEVQG
;
A
#
# COMPACT_ATOMS: atom_id res chain seq x y z
N MET A 1 -6.22 41.08 -47.56
CA MET A 1 -7.25 40.15 -47.06
C MET A 1 -7.59 39.16 -48.16
N LEU A 2 -7.10 37.92 -48.05
CA LEU A 2 -7.77 36.67 -48.45
C LEU A 2 -6.77 35.52 -48.30
N LEU A 3 -7.16 34.57 -47.48
CA LEU A 3 -6.46 33.32 -47.15
C LEU A 3 -6.59 32.33 -48.31
N SER A 4 -5.54 31.53 -48.54
CA SER A 4 -5.65 30.23 -49.20
C SER A 4 -4.54 29.29 -48.72
N SER A 5 -4.93 28.39 -47.82
CA SER A 5 -4.66 26.96 -47.71
C SER A 5 -3.45 26.34 -48.46
N VAL A 6 -2.66 25.50 -47.77
CA VAL A 6 -2.64 24.02 -47.85
C VAL A 6 -1.37 23.44 -47.18
N SER A 7 -1.63 22.41 -46.34
CA SER A 7 -0.82 21.32 -45.75
C SER A 7 0.57 20.96 -46.32
N LEU A 8 1.52 20.55 -45.46
CA LEU A 8 1.92 19.12 -45.29
C LEU A 8 2.99 18.91 -44.19
N LEU A 9 2.98 17.68 -43.67
CA LEU A 9 3.77 17.07 -42.60
C LEU A 9 5.28 16.90 -42.91
N LEU A 10 6.08 16.73 -41.84
CA LEU A 10 7.21 15.80 -41.61
C LEU A 10 8.11 16.44 -40.53
N GLY A 11 8.29 15.91 -39.32
CA GLY A 11 8.76 14.56 -39.01
C GLY A 11 10.25 14.65 -38.61
N SER A 12 10.54 15.04 -37.37
CA SER A 12 11.93 15.06 -36.85
C SER A 12 12.14 13.92 -35.87
N ALA A 13 12.80 12.88 -36.38
CA ALA A 13 13.26 11.71 -35.65
C ALA A 13 14.63 11.96 -34.99
N VAL A 14 14.76 11.43 -33.78
CA VAL A 14 15.92 10.68 -33.25
C VAL A 14 17.29 11.38 -33.23
N LYS A 15 17.77 11.69 -32.02
CA LYS A 15 19.19 11.67 -31.65
C LYS A 15 19.34 11.32 -30.16
N ALA A 16 19.74 10.09 -29.87
CA ALA A 16 20.44 9.76 -28.62
C ALA A 16 21.33 8.53 -28.85
N ASN A 17 22.61 8.73 -28.54
CA ASN A 17 23.75 7.88 -28.85
C ASN A 17 23.65 6.44 -28.33
N LEU A 18 24.00 5.49 -29.20
CA LEU A 18 24.49 4.17 -28.83
C LEU A 18 25.98 4.28 -28.55
N GLY A 19 26.39 4.10 -27.30
CA GLY A 19 27.76 3.85 -26.91
C GLY A 19 27.92 2.37 -26.56
N CYS A 20 28.55 1.63 -27.46
CA CYS A 20 29.00 0.25 -27.27
C CYS A 20 30.29 0.24 -26.43
N SER A 21 30.35 -0.61 -25.40
CA SER A 21 31.63 -1.13 -24.90
C SER A 21 31.41 -2.51 -24.30
N THR A 22 32.09 -3.48 -24.89
CA THR A 22 32.15 -4.90 -24.54
C THR A 22 33.16 -5.14 -23.42
N ALA A 23 32.80 -5.94 -22.42
CA ALA A 23 33.76 -6.75 -21.65
C ALA A 23 33.04 -7.94 -21.01
N GLU A 24 33.37 -9.13 -21.49
CA GLU A 24 33.07 -10.44 -20.89
C GLU A 24 33.85 -10.60 -19.58
N THR A 25 33.33 -11.38 -18.61
CA THR A 25 34.02 -12.49 -17.92
C THR A 25 33.19 -13.02 -16.73
N THR A 26 32.87 -14.31 -16.82
CA THR A 26 32.50 -15.34 -15.82
C THR A 26 32.39 -15.01 -14.33
N GLY A 27 31.38 -15.60 -13.68
CA GLY A 27 31.51 -16.13 -12.31
C GLY A 27 30.42 -15.74 -11.31
N ASN A 28 29.55 -16.70 -10.98
CA ASN A 28 28.80 -16.87 -9.73
C ASN A 28 28.67 -15.66 -8.78
N LEU A 29 27.48 -15.05 -8.76
CA LEU A 29 26.90 -14.47 -7.54
C LEU A 29 25.42 -14.86 -7.44
N HIS A 30 25.20 -16.15 -7.22
CA HIS A 30 24.01 -16.67 -6.56
C HIS A 30 24.15 -16.37 -5.06
N ILE A 31 23.88 -15.12 -4.67
CA ILE A 31 23.53 -14.61 -3.33
C ILE A 31 23.36 -13.10 -3.50
N SER A 32 22.30 -12.54 -2.91
CA SER A 32 21.94 -11.11 -2.88
C SER A 32 20.92 -10.60 -3.90
N MET A 33 19.81 -11.34 -4.09
CA MET A 33 18.57 -10.79 -4.65
C MET A 33 17.55 -10.36 -3.57
N CYS A 34 17.91 -10.44 -2.28
CA CYS A 34 17.07 -10.04 -1.14
C CYS A 34 17.31 -8.60 -0.65
N ARG A 35 18.08 -7.76 -1.36
CA ARG A 35 18.45 -6.41 -0.89
C ARG A 35 18.01 -5.25 -1.78
N LEU A 36 17.00 -5.46 -2.63
CA LEU A 36 16.54 -4.47 -3.62
C LEU A 36 15.05 -4.08 -3.55
N LEU A 37 14.37 -4.31 -2.42
CA LEU A 37 12.97 -3.87 -2.23
C LEU A 37 12.76 -2.75 -1.19
N PHE A 38 13.81 -2.09 -0.71
CA PHE A 38 13.69 -0.97 0.25
C PHE A 38 14.27 0.37 -0.23
N HIS A 39 14.19 0.65 -1.53
CA HIS A 39 14.38 2.00 -2.04
C HIS A 39 13.41 2.28 -3.20
N TYR A 40 12.15 2.51 -2.86
CA TYR A 40 11.25 3.22 -3.77
C TYR A 40 11.46 4.73 -3.55
N PRO A 41 11.93 5.48 -4.56
CA PRO A 41 12.07 6.92 -4.43
C PRO A 41 10.70 7.56 -4.22
N LYS A 42 10.57 8.36 -3.14
CA LYS A 42 9.38 9.15 -2.77
C LYS A 42 8.90 10.14 -3.86
N ALA A 43 9.60 10.25 -4.98
CA ALA A 43 9.38 11.28 -6.00
C ALA A 43 8.53 10.84 -7.22
N ALA A 44 8.07 9.58 -7.30
CA ALA A 44 7.28 9.10 -8.43
C ALA A 44 5.76 8.98 -8.16
N CYS A 45 5.28 9.38 -6.98
CA CYS A 45 3.89 9.18 -6.55
C CYS A 45 3.06 10.48 -6.48
N THR A 46 3.23 11.41 -7.42
CA THR A 46 2.52 12.70 -7.41
C THR A 46 1.66 12.99 -8.66
N PHE A 47 1.29 11.97 -9.46
CA PHE A 47 0.48 12.22 -10.68
C PHE A 47 -0.88 11.50 -10.78
N TYR A 48 -1.37 10.90 -9.69
CA TYR A 48 -2.79 10.56 -9.54
C TYR A 48 -3.26 11.07 -8.18
N GLY A 49 -4.26 11.94 -8.20
CA GLY A 49 -4.71 12.73 -7.06
C GLY A 49 -4.93 11.94 -5.77
N ASP A 50 -4.50 12.58 -4.68
CA ASP A 50 -4.89 12.37 -3.28
C ASP A 50 -5.94 11.28 -3.03
N SER A 51 -5.46 10.10 -2.64
CA SER A 51 -6.22 9.21 -1.78
C SER A 51 -5.51 9.19 -0.44
N ILE A 52 -5.95 10.07 0.46
CA ILE A 52 -5.43 10.12 1.83
C ILE A 52 -5.56 8.71 2.44
N MET A 53 -4.47 8.24 3.05
CA MET A 53 -4.33 6.90 3.62
C MET A 53 -5.40 6.60 4.67
N ARG A 54 -6.32 5.68 4.37
CA ARG A 54 -7.44 5.27 5.21
C ARG A 54 -7.43 3.73 5.34
N LEU A 55 -7.80 3.20 6.51
CA LEU A 55 -8.11 1.77 6.61
C LEU A 55 -9.45 1.49 5.92
N TRP A 56 -9.51 0.55 4.98
CA TRP A 56 -10.79 0.11 4.43
C TRP A 56 -11.66 -0.54 5.51
N HIS A 57 -12.98 -0.37 5.41
CA HIS A 57 -13.92 -1.12 6.25
C HIS A 57 -13.63 -2.63 6.15
N GLN A 58 -13.62 -3.33 7.29
CA GLN A 58 -13.16 -4.73 7.35
C GLN A 58 -13.95 -5.69 6.44
N THR A 59 -15.25 -5.44 6.21
CA THR A 59 -16.09 -6.29 5.33
C THR A 59 -15.69 -6.19 3.86
N LEU A 60 -15.01 -5.11 3.47
CA LEU A 60 -14.57 -4.91 2.09
C LEU A 60 -13.26 -5.63 1.79
N ILE A 61 -12.49 -6.06 2.81
CA ILE A 61 -11.18 -6.70 2.66
C ILE A 61 -11.20 -7.84 1.62
N PRO A 62 -12.17 -8.78 1.64
CA PRO A 62 -12.24 -9.87 0.67
C PRO A 62 -12.48 -9.41 -0.78
N GLN A 63 -12.96 -8.19 -0.97
CA GLN A 63 -13.39 -7.64 -2.26
C GLN A 63 -12.47 -6.55 -2.79
N LEU A 64 -11.53 -6.04 -1.96
CA LEU A 64 -10.57 -5.03 -2.39
C LEU A 64 -9.79 -5.49 -3.61
N PRO A 65 -9.59 -4.66 -4.66
CA PRO A 65 -8.71 -5.03 -5.75
C PRO A 65 -7.26 -5.13 -5.25
N ARG A 66 -6.42 -5.83 -6.03
CA ARG A 66 -5.04 -6.15 -5.67
C ARG A 66 -4.25 -4.94 -5.16
N ALA A 67 -4.33 -3.81 -5.86
CA ALA A 67 -3.54 -2.62 -5.52
C ALA A 67 -3.93 -2.07 -4.14
N GLN A 68 -5.23 -2.07 -3.81
CA GLN A 68 -5.79 -1.60 -2.56
C GLN A 68 -5.43 -2.55 -1.42
N LEU A 69 -5.56 -3.86 -1.61
CA LEU A 69 -5.18 -4.86 -0.60
C LEU A 69 -3.69 -4.77 -0.25
N LEU A 70 -2.82 -4.72 -1.26
CA LEU A 70 -1.37 -4.58 -1.03
C LEU A 70 -1.00 -3.21 -0.44
N GLY A 71 -1.75 -2.16 -0.80
CA GLY A 71 -1.64 -0.84 -0.19
C GLY A 71 -1.99 -0.88 1.30
N GLN A 72 -3.07 -1.57 1.66
CA GLN A 72 -3.54 -1.72 3.03
C GLN A 72 -2.50 -2.40 3.92
N HIS A 73 -1.83 -3.43 3.42
CA HIS A 73 -0.72 -4.08 4.12
C HIS A 73 0.44 -3.11 4.39
N ARG A 74 0.87 -2.33 3.39
CA ARG A 74 1.94 -1.34 3.57
C ARG A 74 1.56 -0.27 4.59
N GLU A 75 0.30 0.16 4.57
CA GLU A 75 -0.20 1.15 5.52
C GLU A 75 -0.20 0.61 6.94
N CYS A 76 -0.73 -0.61 7.16
CA CYS A 76 -0.70 -1.24 8.48
C CYS A 76 0.73 -1.44 8.99
N ALA A 77 1.65 -1.86 8.12
CA ALA A 77 3.07 -1.98 8.45
C ALA A 77 3.69 -0.63 8.88
N ALA A 78 3.37 0.45 8.17
CA ALA A 78 3.83 1.80 8.51
C ALA A 78 3.27 2.28 9.86
N LEU A 79 1.96 2.10 10.07
CA LEU A 79 1.26 2.48 11.29
C LEU A 79 1.74 1.69 12.52
N ARG A 80 1.98 0.37 12.39
CA ARG A 80 2.53 -0.47 13.47
C ARG A 80 3.98 -0.14 13.80
N GLY A 81 4.75 0.30 12.80
CA GLY A 81 6.16 0.68 12.96
C GLY A 81 6.36 2.08 13.53
N ASN A 82 7.30 2.82 12.94
CA ASN A 82 7.65 4.18 13.36
C ASN A 82 6.56 5.22 13.08
N GLY A 83 5.49 4.87 12.36
CA GLY A 83 4.33 5.71 12.13
C GLY A 83 3.35 5.77 13.30
N TRP A 84 3.47 4.87 14.28
CA TRP A 84 2.55 4.82 15.43
C TRP A 84 2.51 6.16 16.18
N GLY A 85 1.30 6.69 16.41
CA GLY A 85 1.08 7.94 17.14
C GLY A 85 1.45 9.21 16.38
N ARG A 86 1.81 9.12 15.09
CA ARG A 86 2.03 10.30 14.25
C ARG A 86 0.71 10.76 13.63
N PRO A 87 0.36 12.07 13.69
CA PRO A 87 -0.89 12.57 13.12
C PRO A 87 -1.06 12.17 11.64
N HIS A 88 -2.22 11.60 11.32
CA HIS A 88 -2.67 11.22 10.00
C HIS A 88 -4.07 11.80 9.74
N ALA A 89 -4.28 12.43 8.58
CA ALA A 89 -5.52 13.18 8.32
C ALA A 89 -6.81 12.34 8.40
N THR A 90 -6.77 11.01 8.16
CA THR A 90 -7.97 10.17 8.03
C THR A 90 -7.98 8.89 8.89
N VAL A 91 -6.91 8.59 9.63
CA VAL A 91 -6.76 7.33 10.40
C VAL A 91 -6.38 7.57 11.87
N ASN A 92 -6.45 8.81 12.36
CA ASN A 92 -6.10 9.15 13.74
C ASN A 92 -6.84 8.32 14.81
N TYR A 93 -8.08 7.90 14.55
CA TYR A 93 -8.86 7.08 15.49
C TYR A 93 -8.14 5.78 15.85
N VAL A 94 -7.33 5.20 14.97
CA VAL A 94 -6.57 3.97 15.27
C VAL A 94 -5.67 4.15 16.49
N PHE A 95 -5.13 5.35 16.70
CA PHE A 95 -4.25 5.64 17.82
C PHE A 95 -4.99 5.94 19.13
N THR A 96 -6.32 6.07 19.10
CA THR A 96 -7.14 6.12 20.33
C THR A 96 -7.44 4.73 20.87
N HIS A 97 -7.15 3.70 20.09
CA HIS A 97 -7.29 2.29 20.46
C HIS A 97 -5.92 1.67 20.76
N SER A 98 -5.91 0.45 21.30
CA SER A 98 -4.67 -0.24 21.55
C SER A 98 -3.99 -0.68 20.23
N PRO A 99 -2.64 -0.75 20.19
CA PRO A 99 -1.91 -1.29 19.03
C PRO A 99 -2.32 -2.71 18.65
N TYR A 100 -2.92 -3.46 19.58
CA TYR A 100 -3.38 -4.81 19.35
C TYR A 100 -4.55 -4.86 18.35
N LEU A 101 -5.50 -3.92 18.39
CA LEU A 101 -6.56 -3.85 17.37
C LEU A 101 -6.01 -3.64 15.96
N LEU A 102 -4.94 -2.83 15.82
CA LEU A 102 -4.28 -2.65 14.53
C LEU A 102 -3.57 -3.92 14.07
N TYR A 103 -2.96 -4.67 14.99
CA TYR A 103 -2.45 -6.00 14.68
C TYR A 103 -3.57 -6.94 14.21
N ALA A 104 -4.69 -7.03 14.93
CA ALA A 104 -5.84 -7.86 14.57
C ALA A 104 -6.41 -7.50 13.19
N TYR A 105 -6.58 -6.20 12.91
CA TYR A 105 -6.99 -5.73 11.58
C TYR A 105 -5.96 -6.11 10.50
N HIS A 106 -4.66 -5.99 10.80
CA HIS A 106 -3.60 -6.37 9.88
C HIS A 106 -3.61 -7.87 9.56
N VAL A 107 -3.97 -8.73 10.51
CA VAL A 107 -4.15 -10.17 10.29
C VAL A 107 -5.22 -10.43 9.24
N LEU A 108 -6.38 -9.74 9.27
CA LEU A 108 -7.40 -9.87 8.22
C LEU A 108 -6.86 -9.61 6.81
N ILE A 109 -5.98 -8.61 6.67
CA ILE A 109 -5.32 -8.28 5.41
C ILE A 109 -4.33 -9.36 4.99
N MET A 110 -3.51 -9.85 5.91
CA MET A 110 -2.51 -10.88 5.64
C MET A 110 -3.16 -12.22 5.28
N ASP A 111 -4.24 -12.60 5.97
CA ASP A 111 -5.03 -13.79 5.69
C ASP A 111 -5.64 -13.72 4.29
N GLU A 112 -6.24 -12.58 3.93
CA GLU A 112 -6.78 -12.36 2.58
C GLU A 112 -5.68 -12.37 1.51
N MET A 113 -4.50 -11.80 1.82
CA MET A 113 -3.33 -11.87 0.96
C MET A 113 -2.89 -13.31 0.73
N GLN A 114 -2.76 -14.11 1.79
CA GLN A 114 -2.39 -15.51 1.72
C GLN A 114 -3.42 -16.34 0.94
N ARG A 115 -4.72 -16.10 1.18
CA ARG A 115 -5.83 -16.74 0.45
C ARG A 115 -5.74 -16.50 -1.06
N ARG A 116 -5.26 -15.32 -1.48
CA ARG A 116 -5.02 -14.96 -2.89
C ARG A 116 -3.64 -15.41 -3.43
N GLY A 117 -2.87 -16.17 -2.66
CA GLY A 117 -1.56 -16.70 -3.05
C GLY A 117 -0.38 -15.74 -2.86
N TYR A 118 -0.58 -14.59 -2.22
CA TYR A 118 0.53 -13.71 -1.84
C TYR A 118 1.23 -14.23 -0.58
N ARG A 119 2.48 -13.81 -0.40
CA ARG A 119 3.32 -14.21 0.74
C ARG A 119 3.77 -12.97 1.51
N PRO A 120 2.92 -12.41 2.41
CA PRO A 120 3.38 -11.37 3.33
C PRO A 120 4.53 -11.93 4.19
N ASP A 121 5.44 -11.05 4.64
CA ASP A 121 6.50 -11.45 5.55
C ASP A 121 5.89 -12.03 6.84
N PRO A 122 6.20 -13.30 7.21
CA PRO A 122 5.63 -13.96 8.38
C PRO A 122 5.85 -13.20 9.69
N ALA A 123 6.90 -12.38 9.80
CA ALA A 123 7.17 -11.58 10.99
C ALA A 123 6.00 -10.65 11.35
N TRP A 124 5.19 -10.23 10.37
CA TRP A 124 4.02 -9.38 10.63
C TRP A 124 2.87 -10.09 11.35
N HIS A 125 2.87 -11.43 11.42
CA HIS A 125 1.92 -12.22 12.24
C HIS A 125 2.32 -12.29 13.72
N ASP A 126 3.47 -11.75 14.11
CA ASP A 126 3.78 -11.51 15.51
C ASP A 126 3.17 -10.17 15.95
N LYS A 127 2.33 -10.18 16.99
CA LYS A 127 1.71 -8.98 17.57
C LYS A 127 2.75 -7.94 18.03
N ASN A 128 3.92 -8.42 18.47
CA ASN A 128 4.98 -7.58 18.99
C ASN A 128 5.84 -6.95 17.88
N HIS A 129 5.76 -7.45 16.65
CA HIS A 129 6.59 -6.98 15.55
C HIS A 129 6.21 -5.57 15.10
N ARG A 130 7.23 -4.72 14.89
CA ARG A 130 7.08 -3.30 14.49
C ARG A 130 7.98 -2.91 13.32
N GLY A 131 8.36 -3.88 12.49
CA GLY A 131 9.34 -3.72 11.43
C GLY A 131 10.78 -3.74 11.96
N ASN A 132 11.75 -3.60 11.06
CA ASN A 132 13.17 -3.80 11.35
C ASN A 132 13.86 -2.62 12.05
N THR A 133 13.22 -1.44 12.07
CA THR A 133 13.81 -0.19 12.58
C THR A 133 13.11 0.35 13.82
N CYS A 134 12.05 -0.30 14.27
CA CYS A 134 11.31 0.08 15.47
C CYS A 134 11.46 -1.08 16.46
N PRO A 135 11.89 -0.83 17.71
CA PRO A 135 11.95 -1.88 18.72
C PRO A 135 10.58 -2.58 18.85
N PRO A 136 10.53 -3.92 18.93
CA PRO A 136 9.29 -4.64 19.12
C PRO A 136 8.67 -4.28 20.47
N TYR A 137 7.37 -4.55 20.62
CA TYR A 137 6.77 -4.57 21.96
C TYR A 137 7.38 -5.73 22.78
N ALA A 138 7.51 -5.54 24.10
CA ALA A 138 8.02 -6.60 24.97
C ALA A 138 6.98 -7.71 25.16
N ASP A 139 5.76 -7.33 25.50
CA ASP A 139 4.58 -8.18 25.55
C ASP A 139 3.34 -7.29 25.32
N LEU A 140 2.95 -7.15 24.04
CA LEU A 140 1.74 -6.40 23.70
C LEU A 140 0.53 -7.14 24.26
N ALA A 141 -0.15 -6.52 25.21
CA ALA A 141 -1.34 -7.07 25.83
C ALA A 141 -2.40 -7.39 24.77
N GLU A 142 -2.95 -8.60 24.85
CA GLU A 142 -4.08 -9.00 24.02
C GLU A 142 -5.36 -8.45 24.61
N GLU A 143 -6.28 -8.05 23.74
CA GLU A 143 -7.60 -7.59 24.14
C GLU A 143 -8.69 -8.27 23.31
N PRO A 144 -9.93 -8.34 23.82
CA PRO A 144 -11.05 -8.89 23.08
C PRO A 144 -11.26 -8.14 21.76
N ILE A 145 -11.34 -8.89 20.67
CA ILE A 145 -11.60 -8.34 19.34
C ILE A 145 -13.12 -8.29 19.13
N GLY A 146 -13.65 -7.10 18.90
CA GLY A 146 -15.05 -6.88 18.55
C GLY A 146 -15.37 -7.23 17.08
N SER A 147 -16.65 -7.18 16.74
CA SER A 147 -17.11 -7.18 15.35
C SER A 147 -18.09 -6.01 15.17
N PRO A 148 -17.67 -4.89 14.54
CA PRO A 148 -16.37 -4.66 13.91
C PRO A 148 -15.19 -4.55 14.90
N ILE A 149 -13.95 -4.70 14.42
CA ILE A 149 -12.71 -4.55 15.21
C ILE A 149 -12.62 -3.13 15.77
N TYR A 150 -12.92 -2.14 14.92
CA TYR A 150 -13.02 -0.73 15.28
C TYR A 150 -14.48 -0.33 15.28
N ALA A 151 -14.95 0.33 16.34
CA ALA A 151 -16.33 0.83 16.38
C ALA A 151 -16.62 1.85 15.28
N GLU A 152 -15.59 2.56 14.80
CA GLU A 152 -15.65 3.49 13.68
C GLU A 152 -15.86 2.79 12.33
N HIS A 153 -15.75 1.46 12.24
CA HIS A 153 -16.11 0.69 11.05
C HIS A 153 -17.60 0.33 11.13
N ASP A 154 -18.43 1.37 11.19
CA ASP A 154 -19.89 1.26 11.16
C ASP A 154 -20.43 1.36 9.73
N ASP A 155 -21.76 1.32 9.59
CA ASP A 155 -22.44 1.36 8.29
C ASP A 155 -22.21 2.69 7.54
N ASP A 156 -22.06 3.81 8.26
CA ASP A 156 -21.77 5.10 7.66
C ASP A 156 -20.34 5.12 7.09
N TYR A 157 -19.37 4.57 7.83
CA TYR A 157 -17.99 4.40 7.36
C TYR A 157 -17.89 3.44 6.18
N LEU A 158 -18.69 2.36 6.19
CA LEU A 158 -18.81 1.44 5.05
C LEU A 158 -19.33 2.17 3.81
N ALA A 159 -20.38 2.98 3.95
CA ALA A 159 -20.95 3.77 2.86
C ALA A 159 -19.92 4.77 2.29
N GLU A 160 -19.14 5.44 3.14
CA GLU A 160 -18.03 6.29 2.71
C GLU A 160 -16.96 5.51 1.93
N CYS A 161 -16.58 4.32 2.42
CA CYS A 161 -15.62 3.46 1.75
C CYS A 161 -16.12 3.04 0.35
N LEU A 162 -17.38 2.62 0.24
CA LEU A 162 -18.00 2.26 -1.04
C LEU A 162 -18.05 3.46 -2.00
N ALA A 163 -18.41 4.64 -1.52
CA ALA A 163 -18.38 5.86 -2.32
C ALA A 163 -16.96 6.19 -2.82
N ASN A 164 -15.93 5.97 -1.99
CA ASN A 164 -14.54 6.16 -2.36
C ASN A 164 -14.06 5.16 -3.42
N LEU A 165 -14.49 3.90 -3.35
CA LEU A 165 -14.19 2.91 -4.40
C LEU A 165 -14.90 3.27 -5.72
N ARG A 166 -16.18 3.65 -5.65
CA ARG A 166 -16.96 4.05 -6.82
C ARG A 166 -16.38 5.28 -7.52
N SER A 167 -15.91 6.29 -6.78
CA SER A 167 -15.28 7.48 -7.38
C SER A 167 -13.96 7.15 -8.10
N LYS A 168 -13.33 6.02 -7.77
CA LYS A 168 -12.15 5.46 -8.44
C LYS A 168 -12.50 4.50 -9.58
N GLY A 169 -13.78 4.35 -9.91
CA GLY A 169 -14.26 3.40 -10.93
C GLY A 169 -14.15 1.93 -10.50
N ILE A 170 -14.12 1.65 -9.20
CA ILE A 170 -14.05 0.30 -8.64
C ILE A 170 -15.42 -0.05 -8.04
N GLU A 171 -16.06 -1.08 -8.60
CA GLU A 171 -17.32 -1.62 -8.07
C GLU A 171 -17.07 -2.88 -7.25
N VAL A 172 -17.52 -2.88 -6.00
CA VAL A 172 -17.51 -4.03 -5.08
C VAL A 172 -18.89 -4.14 -4.43
N GLN A 173 -19.29 -5.34 -4.03
CA GLN A 173 -20.51 -5.54 -3.25
C GLN A 173 -20.21 -5.19 -1.78
N GLY A 174 -21.19 -4.67 -1.04
CA GLY A 174 -21.05 -4.36 0.39
C GLY A 174 -21.22 -5.61 1.25
#